data_AF-A0AAW4ZA72-F1
#
_entry.id   AF-A0AAW4ZA72-F1
#
_cell.length_a   1.000
_cell.length_b   1.000
_cell.length_c   1.000
_cell.angle_alpha   90.00
_cell.angle_beta   90.00
_cell.angle_gamma   90.00
#
_symmetry.space_group_name_H-M   'P 1'
#
loop_
_entity.id
_entity.type
_entity.pdbx_description
1 polymer ?
#
loop_
_entity_poly.entity_id
_entity_poly.type
_entity_poly.pdbx_seq_one_letter_code
_entity_poly.pdbx_strand_id
1 'polypeptide(L)'
;MKNFQEKLHTWALNTVEVYKTIAEEEKNTDFASHTAFYTQSDLTRLVSSPEIVVMAINPGSNGSYREQKININWNLDPQKGMTADKFLQGNPFFISEKAKWHLWRRLNSILQYGNLGHILEESQNYAYTNLVFFNTPKAYQLSQRIIDRCAPCTIELLSILSPKFILCLGELTMDVFCKLSGSIKETLIKGELSRTCWNNTLVIHLPHTSKFYSREEMNLVGKSICLLYQKPSIPQSEFYTEMSTLIENLKRRKEAPVTSSKHLRYAIEDLFNKKMEELHYEKFRYSPICFPLNEHLLVSVSHDNKASVNIRHRDFHINGKIHYRQDLDNMDEIYPNCSKYASILRDLDYTIYAENVWLGTKSIKKFRGNNAKEIVGSIIEEIKKISMTKLSNNDNK
;
A
#
# COMPACT_ATOMS: atom_id res chain seq x y z
N MET A 1 -8.84 -16.92 -33.79
CA MET A 1 -9.46 -17.25 -32.48
C MET A 1 -8.83 -18.48 -31.81
N LYS A 2 -8.70 -19.66 -32.45
CA LYS A 2 -8.07 -20.85 -31.84
C LYS A 2 -6.69 -20.58 -31.20
N ASN A 3 -5.83 -19.85 -31.90
CA ASN A 3 -4.47 -19.54 -31.43
C ASN A 3 -4.40 -18.67 -30.14
N PHE A 4 -5.36 -17.78 -29.86
CA PHE A 4 -5.28 -16.90 -28.68
C PHE A 4 -5.57 -17.67 -27.37
N GLN A 5 -6.68 -18.42 -27.36
CA GLN A 5 -7.08 -19.23 -26.20
C GLN A 5 -6.12 -20.42 -25.98
N GLU A 6 -5.61 -21.04 -27.05
CA GLU A 6 -4.58 -22.07 -26.94
C GLU A 6 -3.30 -21.52 -26.31
N LYS A 7 -2.81 -20.34 -26.75
CA LYS A 7 -1.65 -19.67 -26.14
C LYS A 7 -1.87 -19.36 -24.66
N LEU A 8 -3.04 -18.82 -24.30
CA LEU A 8 -3.38 -18.56 -22.90
C LEU A 8 -3.40 -19.85 -22.06
N HIS A 9 -3.96 -20.94 -22.59
CA HIS A 9 -3.99 -22.21 -21.90
C HIS A 9 -2.58 -22.81 -21.73
N THR A 10 -1.74 -22.79 -22.76
CA THR A 10 -0.33 -23.21 -22.67
C THR A 10 0.44 -22.38 -21.64
N TRP A 11 0.29 -21.06 -21.66
CA TRP A 11 0.87 -20.18 -20.66
C TRP A 11 0.41 -20.52 -19.25
N ALA A 12 -0.90 -20.78 -19.07
CA ALA A 12 -1.45 -21.14 -17.77
C ALA A 12 -0.93 -22.49 -17.26
N LEU A 13 -0.76 -23.48 -18.13
CA LEU A 13 -0.13 -24.77 -17.79
C LEU A 13 1.28 -24.56 -17.25
N ASN A 14 2.12 -23.83 -18.00
CA ASN A 14 3.51 -23.57 -17.62
C ASN A 14 3.59 -22.75 -16.32
N THR A 15 2.74 -21.73 -16.19
CA THR A 15 2.71 -20.85 -15.01
C THR A 15 2.27 -21.61 -13.77
N VAL A 16 1.23 -22.43 -13.86
CA VAL A 16 0.76 -23.24 -12.72
C VAL A 16 1.86 -24.16 -12.22
N GLU A 17 2.65 -24.76 -13.11
CA GLU A 17 3.75 -25.65 -12.72
C GLU A 17 4.85 -24.90 -11.97
N VAL A 18 5.24 -23.70 -12.44
CA VAL A 18 6.20 -22.84 -11.75
C VAL A 18 5.71 -22.49 -10.34
N TYR A 19 4.45 -22.07 -10.21
CA TYR A 19 3.89 -21.66 -8.92
C TYR A 19 3.68 -22.84 -7.97
N LYS A 20 3.24 -24.01 -8.45
CA LYS A 20 3.17 -25.23 -7.62
C LYS A 20 4.55 -25.62 -7.09
N THR A 21 5.57 -25.58 -7.94
CA THR A 21 6.95 -25.89 -7.56
C THR A 21 7.43 -24.96 -6.44
N ILE A 22 7.23 -23.64 -6.60
CA ILE A 22 7.57 -22.66 -5.57
C ILE A 22 6.78 -22.92 -4.27
N ALA A 23 5.48 -23.19 -4.37
CA ALA A 23 4.64 -23.43 -3.20
C ALA A 23 5.08 -24.67 -2.40
N GLU A 24 5.57 -25.74 -3.05
CA GLU A 24 6.11 -26.91 -2.36
C GLU A 24 7.50 -26.64 -1.75
N GLU A 25 8.38 -25.93 -2.47
CA GLU A 25 9.69 -25.51 -1.94
C GLU A 25 9.56 -24.64 -0.67
N GLU A 26 8.56 -23.76 -0.63
CA GLU A 26 8.33 -22.79 0.45
C GLU A 26 7.41 -23.31 1.57
N LYS A 27 6.98 -24.57 1.51
CA LYS A 27 5.98 -25.15 2.42
C LYS A 27 6.38 -25.14 3.90
N ASN A 28 7.67 -25.10 4.18
CA ASN A 28 8.23 -25.07 5.54
C ASN A 28 8.81 -23.69 5.92
N THR A 29 8.46 -22.63 5.18
CA THR A 29 8.90 -21.25 5.46
C THR A 29 7.73 -20.38 5.90
N ASP A 30 8.01 -19.18 6.40
CA ASP A 30 6.96 -18.18 6.73
C ASP A 30 6.10 -17.81 5.51
N PHE A 31 6.63 -18.01 4.30
CA PHE A 31 5.91 -17.78 3.04
C PHE A 31 4.80 -18.81 2.81
N ALA A 32 4.81 -19.97 3.48
CA ALA A 32 3.81 -21.02 3.33
C ALA A 32 2.36 -20.52 3.54
N SER A 33 2.17 -19.59 4.47
CA SER A 33 0.87 -18.95 4.76
C SER A 33 0.35 -18.04 3.64
N HIS A 34 1.16 -17.81 2.61
CA HIS A 34 1.01 -16.87 1.51
C HIS A 34 1.17 -17.54 0.13
N THR A 35 0.93 -18.85 0.07
CA THR A 35 1.15 -19.65 -1.14
C THR A 35 -0.08 -19.81 -2.01
N ALA A 36 -1.26 -19.28 -1.65
CA ALA A 36 -2.37 -19.31 -2.59
C ALA A 36 -2.05 -18.42 -3.79
N PHE A 37 -2.33 -18.91 -5.00
CA PHE A 37 -2.03 -18.17 -6.22
C PHE A 37 -3.17 -18.23 -7.22
N TYR A 38 -3.35 -17.15 -7.98
CA TYR A 38 -4.43 -17.01 -8.94
C TYR A 38 -4.22 -15.77 -9.80
N THR A 39 -4.80 -15.78 -11.01
CA THR A 39 -5.02 -14.55 -11.77
C THR A 39 -6.15 -13.74 -11.14
N GLN A 40 -6.13 -12.42 -11.29
CA GLN A 40 -7.05 -11.57 -10.54
C GLN A 40 -8.40 -11.40 -11.24
N SER A 41 -8.42 -11.21 -12.57
CA SER A 41 -9.62 -11.29 -13.41
C SER A 41 -9.74 -12.64 -14.12
N ASP A 42 -10.96 -13.00 -14.48
CA ASP A 42 -11.27 -14.16 -15.33
C ASP A 42 -10.77 -13.94 -16.76
N LEU A 43 -9.65 -14.57 -17.12
CA LEU A 43 -9.01 -14.48 -18.43
C LEU A 43 -9.72 -15.33 -19.49
N THR A 44 -10.59 -16.27 -19.08
CA THR A 44 -11.37 -17.08 -20.04
C THR A 44 -12.41 -16.26 -20.81
N ARG A 45 -12.76 -15.07 -20.29
CA ARG A 45 -13.69 -14.13 -20.93
C ARG A 45 -13.08 -13.35 -22.08
N LEU A 46 -11.76 -13.34 -22.21
CA LEU A 46 -11.07 -12.61 -23.27
C LEU A 46 -11.14 -13.39 -24.58
N VAL A 47 -11.84 -12.88 -25.58
CA VAL A 47 -11.90 -13.52 -26.91
C VAL A 47 -10.82 -12.99 -27.87
N SER A 48 -10.18 -11.87 -27.51
CA SER A 48 -9.13 -11.18 -28.25
C SER A 48 -8.26 -10.34 -27.29
N SER A 49 -7.27 -9.63 -27.85
CA SER A 49 -6.48 -8.65 -27.11
C SER A 49 -7.37 -7.61 -26.41
N PRO A 50 -7.23 -7.41 -25.09
CA PRO A 50 -7.98 -6.40 -24.37
C PRO A 50 -7.47 -4.99 -24.71
N GLU A 51 -8.28 -3.97 -24.45
CA GLU A 51 -7.83 -2.58 -24.60
C GLU A 51 -6.78 -2.22 -23.54
N ILE A 52 -7.01 -2.65 -22.30
CA ILE A 52 -6.15 -2.32 -21.17
C ILE A 52 -5.76 -3.58 -20.38
N VAL A 53 -4.50 -3.66 -19.96
CA VAL A 53 -4.11 -4.55 -18.85
C VAL A 53 -3.73 -3.70 -17.65
N VAL A 54 -4.38 -3.94 -16.52
CA VAL A 54 -4.03 -3.35 -15.24
C VAL A 54 -3.16 -4.35 -14.48
N MET A 55 -1.95 -3.96 -14.11
CA MET A 55 -0.99 -4.81 -13.41
C MET A 55 -0.67 -4.23 -12.03
N ALA A 56 -1.17 -4.87 -10.98
CA ALA A 56 -0.79 -4.58 -9.59
C ALA A 56 0.42 -5.43 -9.16
N ILE A 57 0.88 -5.29 -7.91
CA ILE A 57 2.02 -6.06 -7.41
C ILE A 57 1.64 -7.54 -7.24
N ASN A 58 0.69 -7.82 -6.34
CA ASN A 58 0.21 -9.16 -6.03
C ASN A 58 -1.16 -9.12 -5.34
N PRO A 59 -1.90 -10.26 -5.28
CA PRO A 59 -3.17 -10.30 -4.56
C PRO A 59 -3.03 -10.03 -3.06
N GLY A 60 -3.86 -9.14 -2.53
CA GLY A 60 -3.88 -8.78 -1.12
C GLY A 60 -4.71 -9.73 -0.26
N SER A 61 -4.15 -10.84 0.24
CA SER A 61 -4.84 -11.75 1.17
C SER A 61 -3.86 -12.64 1.96
N ASN A 62 -4.35 -13.30 3.01
CA ASN A 62 -3.54 -14.12 3.94
C ASN A 62 -3.83 -15.63 3.84
N GLY A 63 -4.35 -16.09 2.69
CA GLY A 63 -4.74 -17.48 2.52
C GLY A 63 -3.59 -18.35 2.03
N SER A 64 -3.39 -19.52 2.63
CA SER A 64 -2.45 -20.53 2.16
C SER A 64 -3.00 -21.32 0.96
N TYR A 65 -2.12 -21.95 0.19
CA TYR A 65 -2.55 -22.83 -0.90
C TYR A 65 -3.38 -24.02 -0.39
N ARG A 66 -3.09 -24.50 0.83
CA ARG A 66 -3.88 -25.56 1.48
C ARG A 66 -5.32 -25.12 1.71
N GLU A 67 -5.53 -23.92 2.24
CA GLU A 67 -6.86 -23.34 2.46
C GLU A 67 -7.58 -23.10 1.14
N GLN A 68 -6.86 -22.64 0.11
CA GLN A 68 -7.42 -22.45 -1.23
C GLN A 68 -8.00 -23.75 -1.80
N LYS A 69 -7.29 -24.89 -1.63
CA LYS A 69 -7.73 -26.21 -2.13
C LYS A 69 -9.01 -26.73 -1.49
N ILE A 70 -9.29 -26.40 -0.23
CA ILE A 70 -10.48 -26.88 0.49
C ILE A 70 -11.65 -25.89 0.45
N ASN A 71 -11.43 -24.68 -0.05
CA ASN A 71 -12.44 -23.64 -0.11
C ASN A 71 -13.38 -23.88 -1.31
N ILE A 72 -14.68 -24.07 -1.02
CA ILE A 72 -15.71 -24.39 -2.01
C ILE A 72 -15.86 -23.33 -3.11
N ASN A 73 -15.58 -22.06 -2.81
CA ASN A 73 -15.70 -20.97 -3.79
C ASN A 73 -14.63 -21.06 -4.89
N TRP A 74 -13.47 -21.63 -4.59
CA TRP A 74 -12.42 -21.89 -5.58
C TRP A 74 -12.73 -23.12 -6.43
N ASN A 75 -13.55 -24.04 -5.91
CA ASN A 75 -13.98 -25.25 -6.60
C ASN A 75 -12.79 -26.02 -7.23
N LEU A 76 -11.75 -26.23 -6.43
CA LEU A 76 -10.55 -27.00 -6.80
C LEU A 76 -10.75 -28.46 -6.41
N ASP A 77 -10.20 -29.36 -7.22
CA ASP A 77 -10.02 -30.76 -6.83
C ASP A 77 -8.90 -30.80 -5.77
N PRO A 78 -9.14 -31.30 -4.54
CA PRO A 78 -8.13 -31.29 -3.48
C PRO A 78 -6.86 -32.10 -3.80
N GLN A 79 -6.96 -33.11 -4.67
CA GLN A 79 -5.85 -33.96 -5.11
C GLN A 79 -5.05 -33.29 -6.23
N LYS A 80 -5.72 -32.63 -7.19
CA LYS A 80 -5.04 -31.97 -8.32
C LYS A 80 -4.57 -30.55 -7.99
N GLY A 81 -5.24 -29.88 -7.06
CA GLY A 81 -5.05 -28.47 -6.73
C GLY A 81 -5.41 -27.54 -7.89
N MET A 82 -4.67 -26.44 -8.02
CA MET A 82 -4.81 -25.49 -9.13
C MET A 82 -4.50 -26.16 -10.47
N THR A 83 -5.38 -26.01 -11.46
CA THR A 83 -5.15 -26.42 -12.85
C THR A 83 -5.07 -25.19 -13.76
N ALA A 84 -4.61 -25.35 -15.00
CA ALA A 84 -4.59 -24.25 -15.98
C ALA A 84 -5.98 -23.61 -16.16
N ASP A 85 -7.02 -24.43 -16.37
CA ASP A 85 -8.41 -23.95 -16.51
C ASP A 85 -8.87 -23.14 -15.30
N LYS A 86 -8.59 -23.63 -14.08
CA LYS A 86 -8.96 -22.94 -12.84
C LYS A 86 -8.16 -21.66 -12.63
N PHE A 87 -6.88 -21.68 -13.02
CA PHE A 87 -6.02 -20.52 -12.93
C PHE A 87 -6.46 -19.39 -13.87
N LEU A 88 -6.94 -19.75 -15.08
CA LEU A 88 -7.51 -18.80 -16.05
C LEU A 88 -8.85 -18.20 -15.60
N GLN A 89 -9.68 -18.96 -14.87
CA GLN A 89 -10.93 -18.45 -14.27
C GLN A 89 -10.68 -17.36 -13.22
N GLY A 90 -9.47 -17.32 -12.66
CA GLY A 90 -9.01 -16.28 -11.76
C GLY A 90 -9.72 -16.27 -10.40
N ASN A 91 -9.70 -15.12 -9.75
CA ASN A 91 -10.29 -14.94 -8.43
C ASN A 91 -11.84 -14.99 -8.52
N PRO A 92 -12.51 -15.98 -7.88
CA PRO A 92 -13.96 -16.13 -7.97
C PRO A 92 -14.74 -14.95 -7.35
N PHE A 93 -14.10 -14.16 -6.48
CA PHE A 93 -14.71 -12.99 -5.83
C PHE A 93 -14.55 -11.71 -6.66
N PHE A 94 -13.75 -11.71 -7.73
CA PHE A 94 -13.42 -10.48 -8.44
C PHE A 94 -14.66 -9.78 -9.00
N ILE A 95 -15.53 -10.48 -9.74
CA ILE A 95 -16.69 -9.86 -10.37
C ILE A 95 -17.69 -9.34 -9.32
N SER A 96 -17.95 -10.11 -8.28
CA SER A 96 -18.92 -9.77 -7.23
C SER A 96 -18.41 -8.69 -6.26
N GLU A 97 -17.09 -8.52 -6.13
CA GLU A 97 -16.51 -7.64 -5.11
C GLU A 97 -15.67 -6.48 -5.64
N LYS A 98 -15.24 -6.47 -6.91
CA LYS A 98 -14.35 -5.41 -7.44
C LYS A 98 -14.88 -4.01 -7.17
N ALA A 99 -16.20 -3.81 -7.25
CA ALA A 99 -16.84 -2.53 -7.00
C ALA A 99 -16.68 -2.04 -5.54
N LYS A 100 -16.41 -2.94 -4.58
CA LYS A 100 -16.16 -2.63 -3.17
C LYS A 100 -14.69 -2.29 -2.92
N TRP A 101 -13.78 -2.77 -3.77
CA TRP A 101 -12.35 -2.59 -3.57
C TRP A 101 -11.92 -1.15 -3.82
N HIS A 102 -11.28 -0.54 -2.82
CA HIS A 102 -10.80 0.85 -2.92
C HIS A 102 -9.89 1.08 -4.13
N LEU A 103 -9.00 0.11 -4.41
CA LEU A 103 -8.12 0.11 -5.58
C LEU A 103 -8.90 0.29 -6.88
N TRP A 104 -9.94 -0.53 -7.09
CA TRP A 104 -10.69 -0.56 -8.34
C TRP A 104 -11.57 0.68 -8.51
N ARG A 105 -12.26 1.10 -7.44
CA ARG A 105 -13.03 2.35 -7.42
C ARG A 105 -12.16 3.55 -7.76
N ARG A 106 -10.97 3.62 -7.17
CA ARG A 106 -10.02 4.72 -7.40
C ARG A 106 -9.53 4.74 -8.83
N LEU A 107 -9.14 3.58 -9.36
CA LEU A 107 -8.72 3.44 -10.76
C LEU A 107 -9.83 3.91 -11.72
N ASN A 108 -11.06 3.46 -11.49
CA ASN A 108 -12.20 3.88 -12.31
C ASN A 108 -12.40 5.40 -12.25
N SER A 109 -12.33 6.02 -11.07
CA SER A 109 -12.40 7.48 -10.94
C SER A 109 -11.27 8.20 -11.67
N ILE A 110 -10.04 7.70 -11.63
CA ILE A 110 -8.91 8.26 -12.38
C ILE A 110 -9.21 8.21 -13.89
N LEU A 111 -9.62 7.06 -14.42
CA LEU A 111 -9.93 6.91 -15.84
C LEU A 111 -11.11 7.79 -16.27
N GLN A 112 -12.09 8.01 -15.39
CA GLN A 112 -13.22 8.92 -15.66
C GLN A 112 -12.77 10.37 -15.89
N TYR A 113 -11.73 10.88 -15.20
CA TYR A 113 -11.18 12.22 -15.49
C TYR A 113 -10.61 12.34 -16.89
N GLY A 114 -10.18 11.22 -17.48
CA GLY A 114 -9.73 11.13 -18.86
C GLY A 114 -10.79 10.63 -19.85
N ASN A 115 -12.06 10.48 -19.46
CA ASN A 115 -13.13 9.89 -20.26
C ASN A 115 -12.87 8.42 -20.71
N LEU A 116 -12.03 7.68 -19.98
CA LEU A 116 -11.67 6.27 -20.27
C LEU A 116 -12.34 5.26 -19.34
N GLY A 117 -13.26 5.70 -18.45
CA GLY A 117 -13.90 4.82 -17.46
C GLY A 117 -14.68 3.66 -18.08
N HIS A 118 -15.28 3.88 -19.26
CA HIS A 118 -16.05 2.89 -20.01
C HIS A 118 -15.26 1.61 -20.35
N ILE A 119 -13.93 1.70 -20.44
CA ILE A 119 -13.06 0.54 -20.71
C ILE A 119 -13.20 -0.53 -19.61
N LEU A 120 -13.50 -0.14 -18.37
CA LEU A 120 -13.62 -1.07 -17.23
C LEU A 120 -15.02 -1.64 -17.01
N GLU A 121 -15.99 -1.27 -17.86
CA GLU A 121 -17.38 -1.73 -17.76
C GLU A 121 -17.52 -3.15 -18.32
N GLU A 122 -16.93 -3.41 -19.48
CA GLU A 122 -16.99 -4.70 -20.17
C GLU A 122 -15.79 -5.59 -19.85
N SER A 123 -16.03 -6.80 -19.36
CA SER A 123 -14.95 -7.74 -18.97
C SER A 123 -14.08 -8.24 -20.13
N GLN A 124 -14.48 -7.97 -21.37
CA GLN A 124 -13.67 -8.28 -22.57
C GLN A 124 -12.64 -7.19 -22.89
N ASN A 125 -12.85 -5.97 -22.40
CA ASN A 125 -12.01 -4.82 -22.72
C ASN A 125 -10.80 -4.68 -21.81
N TYR A 126 -10.77 -5.40 -20.69
CA TYR A 126 -9.68 -5.31 -19.73
C TYR A 126 -9.25 -6.67 -19.18
N ALA A 127 -7.98 -6.78 -18.82
CA ALA A 127 -7.50 -7.79 -17.88
C ALA A 127 -6.98 -7.10 -16.62
N TYR A 128 -7.32 -7.62 -15.45
CA TYR A 128 -6.68 -7.23 -14.20
C TYR A 128 -5.79 -8.38 -13.74
N THR A 129 -4.50 -8.09 -13.61
CA THR A 129 -3.46 -9.06 -13.30
C THR A 129 -2.50 -8.50 -12.25
N ASN A 130 -1.53 -9.32 -11.88
CA ASN A 130 -0.50 -8.99 -10.93
C ASN A 130 0.87 -9.34 -11.50
N LEU A 131 1.90 -8.61 -11.06
CA LEU A 131 3.28 -8.97 -11.33
C LEU A 131 3.61 -10.37 -10.78
N VAL A 132 3.09 -10.68 -9.59
CA VAL A 132 3.21 -11.99 -8.92
C VAL A 132 1.81 -12.47 -8.52
N PHE A 133 1.49 -13.74 -8.80
CA PHE A 133 0.17 -14.32 -8.53
C PHE A 133 -0.02 -14.86 -7.11
N PHE A 134 1.06 -15.01 -6.34
CA PHE A 134 0.99 -15.39 -4.93
C PHE A 134 0.39 -14.28 -4.09
N ASN A 135 -0.54 -14.63 -3.21
CA ASN A 135 -1.15 -13.67 -2.33
C ASN A 135 -0.25 -13.33 -1.13
N THR A 136 -0.26 -12.07 -0.69
CA THR A 136 0.29 -11.69 0.61
C THR A 136 -0.57 -10.58 1.22
N PRO A 137 -0.66 -10.45 2.56
CA PRO A 137 -1.32 -9.31 3.20
C PRO A 137 -0.68 -7.98 2.79
N LYS A 138 0.64 -7.98 2.60
CA LYS A 138 1.45 -6.82 2.25
C LYS A 138 2.51 -7.18 1.22
N ALA A 139 2.70 -6.29 0.25
CA ALA A 139 3.65 -6.48 -0.84
C ALA A 139 5.11 -6.73 -0.39
N TYR A 140 5.55 -6.13 0.73
CA TYR A 140 6.92 -6.33 1.24
C TYR A 140 7.22 -7.76 1.70
N GLN A 141 6.19 -8.59 1.89
CA GLN A 141 6.34 -10.01 2.23
C GLN A 141 6.76 -10.86 1.02
N LEU A 142 6.70 -10.31 -0.20
CA LEU A 142 7.30 -10.92 -1.37
C LEU A 142 8.81 -10.66 -1.36
N SER A 143 9.59 -11.72 -1.26
CA SER A 143 11.05 -11.62 -1.42
C SER A 143 11.42 -11.38 -2.90
N GLN A 144 12.58 -10.77 -3.13
CA GLN A 144 13.08 -10.55 -4.48
C GLN A 144 13.24 -11.86 -5.27
N ARG A 145 13.63 -12.96 -4.59
CA ARG A 145 13.72 -14.31 -5.20
C ARG A 145 12.37 -14.77 -5.75
N ILE A 146 11.28 -14.55 -5.02
CA ILE A 146 9.93 -14.91 -5.50
C ILE A 146 9.55 -14.05 -6.70
N ILE A 147 9.80 -12.74 -6.63
CA ILE A 147 9.53 -11.81 -7.73
C ILE A 147 10.30 -12.22 -9.01
N ASP A 148 11.60 -12.47 -8.91
CA ASP A 148 12.45 -12.81 -10.06
C ASP A 148 12.02 -14.14 -10.73
N ARG A 149 11.48 -15.10 -9.97
CA ARG A 149 10.95 -16.36 -10.51
C ARG A 149 9.55 -16.24 -11.11
N CYS A 150 8.73 -15.35 -10.56
CA CYS A 150 7.31 -15.24 -10.89
C CYS A 150 7.01 -14.22 -11.99
N ALA A 151 7.70 -13.08 -11.99
CA ALA A 151 7.44 -11.98 -12.91
C ALA A 151 7.64 -12.34 -14.40
N PRO A 152 8.58 -13.23 -14.80
CA PRO A 152 8.67 -13.68 -16.19
C PRO A 152 7.37 -14.28 -16.74
N CYS A 153 6.62 -15.04 -15.92
CA CYS A 153 5.31 -15.57 -16.31
C CYS A 153 4.33 -14.44 -16.66
N THR A 154 4.38 -13.32 -15.94
CA THR A 154 3.52 -12.16 -16.22
C THR A 154 3.94 -11.44 -17.50
N ILE A 155 5.24 -11.34 -17.82
CA ILE A 155 5.71 -10.76 -19.09
C ILE A 155 5.28 -11.61 -20.29
N GLU A 156 5.32 -12.94 -20.16
CA GLU A 156 4.78 -13.86 -21.16
C GLU A 156 3.27 -13.66 -21.36
N LEU A 157 2.51 -13.55 -20.27
CA LEU A 157 1.07 -13.23 -20.33
C LEU A 157 0.82 -11.94 -21.11
N LEU A 158 1.54 -10.87 -20.78
CA LEU A 158 1.37 -9.57 -21.45
C LEU A 158 1.68 -9.66 -22.95
N SER A 159 2.61 -10.53 -23.35
CA SER A 159 2.97 -10.76 -24.76
C SER A 159 1.84 -11.47 -25.51
N ILE A 160 1.14 -12.38 -24.84
CA ILE A 160 -0.02 -13.10 -25.39
C ILE A 160 -1.23 -12.17 -25.47
N LEU A 161 -1.51 -11.42 -24.41
CA LEU A 161 -2.63 -10.49 -24.35
C LEU A 161 -2.47 -9.36 -25.37
N SER A 162 -1.25 -8.86 -25.57
CA SER A 162 -0.92 -7.76 -26.50
C SER A 162 -1.91 -6.58 -26.42
N PRO A 163 -2.12 -5.98 -25.23
CA PRO A 163 -3.12 -4.93 -25.08
C PRO A 163 -2.74 -3.64 -25.80
N LYS A 164 -3.69 -2.71 -25.98
CA LYS A 164 -3.35 -1.38 -26.49
C LYS A 164 -2.45 -0.60 -25.52
N PHE A 165 -2.70 -0.73 -24.21
CA PHE A 165 -1.83 -0.17 -23.18
C PHE A 165 -1.88 -0.94 -21.86
N ILE A 166 -0.82 -0.78 -21.06
CA ILE A 166 -0.64 -1.44 -19.76
C ILE A 166 -0.57 -0.35 -18.68
N LEU A 167 -1.28 -0.53 -17.57
CA LEU A 167 -1.16 0.29 -16.35
C LEU A 167 -0.44 -0.48 -15.25
N CYS A 168 0.79 -0.07 -14.95
CA CYS A 168 1.61 -0.55 -13.84
C CYS A 168 1.24 0.21 -12.56
N LEU A 169 0.67 -0.47 -11.56
CA LEU A 169 0.28 0.12 -10.28
C LEU A 169 1.38 -0.05 -9.23
N GLY A 170 2.17 1.01 -9.03
CA GLY A 170 3.27 1.09 -8.07
C GLY A 170 4.65 0.97 -8.74
N GLU A 171 5.65 1.65 -8.17
CA GLU A 171 7.01 1.74 -8.75
C GLU A 171 7.63 0.36 -9.03
N LEU A 172 7.49 -0.56 -8.07
CA LEU A 172 7.99 -1.93 -8.19
C LEU A 172 7.50 -2.63 -9.47
N THR A 173 6.23 -2.44 -9.84
CA THR A 173 5.67 -3.09 -11.03
C THR A 173 6.33 -2.58 -12.32
N MET A 174 6.59 -1.27 -12.39
CA MET A 174 7.26 -0.65 -13.53
C MET A 174 8.74 -1.02 -13.59
N ASP A 175 9.43 -1.01 -12.46
CA ASP A 175 10.87 -1.30 -12.41
C ASP A 175 11.16 -2.75 -12.80
N VAL A 176 10.38 -3.71 -12.28
CA VAL A 176 10.52 -5.12 -12.65
C VAL A 176 10.12 -5.33 -14.11
N PHE A 177 9.06 -4.67 -14.58
CA PHE A 177 8.68 -4.72 -15.99
C PHE A 177 9.80 -4.23 -16.91
N CYS A 178 10.37 -3.05 -16.65
CA CYS A 178 11.47 -2.49 -17.44
C CYS A 178 12.71 -3.38 -17.39
N LYS A 179 13.06 -3.93 -16.22
CA LYS A 179 14.18 -4.88 -16.05
C LYS A 179 14.02 -6.10 -16.95
N LEU A 180 12.84 -6.72 -16.97
CA LEU A 180 12.60 -7.96 -17.72
C LEU A 180 12.36 -7.74 -19.21
N SER A 181 11.74 -6.61 -19.57
CA SER A 181 11.46 -6.27 -20.97
C SER A 181 12.63 -5.58 -21.67
N GLY A 182 13.67 -5.17 -20.94
CA GLY A 182 14.75 -4.32 -21.46
C GLY A 182 14.31 -2.90 -21.83
N SER A 183 13.12 -2.48 -21.39
CA SER A 183 12.54 -1.18 -21.76
C SER A 183 13.04 -0.06 -20.85
N ILE A 184 13.16 1.16 -21.40
CA ILE A 184 13.66 2.32 -20.66
C ILE A 184 12.48 3.13 -20.11
N LYS A 185 12.46 3.35 -18.80
CA LYS A 185 11.45 4.16 -18.12
C LYS A 185 11.72 5.66 -18.33
N GLU A 186 10.77 6.38 -18.90
CA GLU A 186 10.76 7.84 -18.99
C GLU A 186 9.85 8.41 -17.89
N THR A 187 10.40 9.26 -17.03
CA THR A 187 9.61 9.95 -16.00
C THR A 187 8.92 11.16 -16.61
N LEU A 188 7.59 11.17 -16.61
CA LEU A 188 6.79 12.28 -17.12
C LEU A 188 6.43 13.27 -16.01
N ILE A 189 6.02 12.77 -14.84
CA ILE A 189 5.67 13.60 -13.69
C ILE A 189 6.24 12.92 -12.46
N LYS A 190 7.24 13.55 -11.82
CA LYS A 190 7.97 12.96 -10.70
C LYS A 190 7.02 12.47 -9.61
N GLY A 191 7.06 11.17 -9.35
CA GLY A 191 6.26 10.50 -8.32
C GLY A 191 4.78 10.26 -8.67
N GLU A 192 4.33 10.64 -9.86
CA GLU A 192 2.92 10.48 -10.27
C GLU A 192 2.75 9.72 -11.59
N LEU A 193 3.68 9.85 -12.53
CA LEU A 193 3.53 9.29 -13.87
C LEU A 193 4.89 9.02 -14.52
N SER A 194 5.09 7.79 -14.97
CA SER A 194 6.16 7.44 -15.90
C SER A 194 5.59 6.61 -17.05
N ARG A 195 6.32 6.50 -18.16
CA ARG A 195 5.96 5.60 -19.24
C ARG A 195 7.15 4.84 -19.79
N THR A 196 6.86 3.80 -20.55
CA THR A 196 7.78 3.18 -21.49
C THR A 196 6.99 2.64 -22.68
N CYS A 197 7.70 2.17 -23.70
CA CYS A 197 7.11 1.51 -24.85
C CYS A 197 7.74 0.13 -24.99
N TRP A 198 6.91 -0.91 -25.04
CA TRP A 198 7.34 -2.29 -25.17
C TRP A 198 6.54 -2.97 -26.28
N ASN A 199 7.20 -3.44 -27.34
CA ASN A 199 6.54 -4.07 -28.50
C ASN A 199 5.37 -3.22 -29.05
N ASN A 200 5.59 -1.92 -29.25
CA ASN A 200 4.57 -0.93 -29.65
C ASN A 200 3.38 -0.79 -28.69
N THR A 201 3.45 -1.38 -27.49
CA THR A 201 2.46 -1.23 -26.42
C THR A 201 2.93 -0.13 -25.47
N LEU A 202 2.05 0.84 -25.24
CA LEU A 202 2.27 1.88 -24.25
C LEU A 202 2.15 1.28 -22.84
N VAL A 203 3.17 1.48 -22.00
CA VAL A 203 3.15 1.05 -20.60
C VAL A 203 3.25 2.29 -19.74
N ILE A 204 2.26 2.51 -18.90
CA ILE A 204 2.15 3.69 -18.03
C ILE A 204 2.26 3.22 -16.59
N HIS A 205 3.12 3.88 -15.83
CA HIS A 205 3.21 3.72 -14.38
C HIS A 205 2.42 4.79 -13.66
N LEU A 206 1.70 4.36 -12.62
CA LEU A 206 1.02 5.21 -11.65
C LEU A 206 1.40 4.73 -10.24
N PRO A 207 1.43 5.60 -9.22
CA PRO A 207 1.48 5.15 -7.85
C PRO A 207 0.30 4.23 -7.51
N HIS A 208 0.54 3.25 -6.64
CA HIS A 208 -0.47 2.24 -6.32
C HIS A 208 -1.78 2.90 -5.86
N THR A 209 -2.92 2.48 -6.40
CA THR A 209 -4.23 3.14 -6.19
C THR A 209 -4.85 2.91 -4.80
N SER A 210 -4.18 2.15 -3.93
CA SER A 210 -4.46 2.17 -2.49
C SER A 210 -3.94 3.42 -1.78
N LYS A 211 -3.02 4.19 -2.40
CA LYS A 211 -2.61 5.50 -1.83
C LYS A 211 -3.79 6.46 -1.82
N PHE A 212 -3.71 7.45 -0.95
CA PHE A 212 -4.63 8.58 -1.02
C PHE A 212 -4.30 9.41 -2.26
N TYR A 213 -5.30 9.62 -3.13
CA TYR A 213 -5.24 10.60 -4.21
C TYR A 213 -6.17 11.78 -3.89
N SER A 214 -5.66 12.99 -4.07
CA SER A 214 -6.44 14.23 -4.20
C SER A 214 -7.19 14.27 -5.53
N ARG A 215 -8.14 15.21 -5.66
CA ARG A 215 -8.88 15.40 -6.91
C ARG A 215 -7.96 15.91 -8.01
N GLU A 216 -7.03 16.79 -7.66
CA GLU A 216 -6.03 17.36 -8.55
C GLU A 216 -5.10 16.28 -9.10
N GLU A 217 -4.63 15.35 -8.26
CA GLU A 217 -3.82 14.20 -8.71
C GLU A 217 -4.63 13.30 -9.63
N MET A 218 -5.87 12.93 -9.28
CA MET A 218 -6.70 12.07 -10.14
C MET A 218 -6.99 12.74 -11.48
N ASN A 219 -7.25 14.05 -11.49
CA ASN A 219 -7.50 14.81 -12.72
C ASN A 219 -6.27 14.88 -13.61
N LEU A 220 -5.10 15.24 -13.03
CA LEU A 220 -3.83 15.26 -13.75
C LEU A 220 -3.51 13.89 -14.36
N VAL A 221 -3.56 12.84 -13.53
CA VAL A 221 -3.24 11.47 -13.97
C VAL A 221 -4.23 10.98 -15.02
N GLY A 222 -5.54 11.14 -14.79
CA GLY A 222 -6.57 10.69 -15.71
C GLY A 222 -6.45 11.34 -17.09
N LYS A 223 -6.27 12.67 -17.13
CA LYS A 223 -6.06 13.39 -18.40
C LYS A 223 -4.73 13.04 -19.06
N SER A 224 -3.69 12.79 -18.28
CA SER A 224 -2.39 12.33 -18.80
C SER A 224 -2.51 10.97 -19.47
N ILE A 225 -3.22 10.01 -18.86
CA ILE A 225 -3.47 8.69 -19.46
C ILE A 225 -4.25 8.84 -20.77
N CYS A 226 -5.28 9.69 -20.80
CA CYS A 226 -6.04 9.95 -22.02
C CYS A 226 -5.17 10.54 -23.15
N LEU A 227 -4.34 11.54 -22.84
CA LEU A 227 -3.42 12.12 -23.81
C LEU A 227 -2.44 11.09 -24.35
N LEU A 228 -1.86 10.27 -23.48
CA LEU A 228 -0.93 9.21 -23.87
C LEU A 228 -1.63 8.09 -24.66
N TYR A 229 -2.88 7.75 -24.33
CA TYR A 229 -3.67 6.80 -25.10
C TYR A 229 -3.90 7.29 -26.53
N GLN A 230 -4.17 8.59 -26.72
CA GLN A 230 -4.40 9.21 -28.02
C GLN A 230 -3.11 9.47 -28.80
N LYS A 231 -2.02 9.83 -28.10
CA LYS A 231 -0.70 10.14 -28.65
C LYS A 231 0.40 9.37 -27.90
N PRO A 232 0.57 8.04 -28.08
CA PRO A 232 1.53 7.24 -27.31
C PRO A 232 2.97 7.75 -27.38
N SER A 233 3.35 8.28 -28.56
CA SER A 233 4.70 8.78 -28.87
C SER A 233 4.86 10.29 -28.68
N ILE A 234 3.93 10.98 -28.01
CA ILE A 234 4.04 12.42 -27.75
C ILE A 234 5.39 12.75 -27.08
N PRO A 235 6.19 13.72 -27.56
CA PRO A 235 7.43 14.11 -26.91
C PRO A 235 7.19 14.64 -25.50
N GLN A 236 8.15 14.44 -24.59
CA GLN A 236 8.03 14.87 -23.20
C GLN A 236 7.73 16.36 -23.05
N SER A 237 8.36 17.21 -23.87
CA SER A 237 8.14 18.66 -23.89
C SER A 237 6.71 19.05 -24.29
N GLU A 238 6.15 18.39 -25.30
CA GLU A 238 4.75 18.61 -25.72
C GLU A 238 3.79 18.10 -24.64
N PHE A 239 4.05 16.93 -24.06
CA PHE A 239 3.28 16.41 -22.92
C PHE A 239 3.25 17.41 -21.76
N TYR A 240 4.40 17.96 -21.37
CA TYR A 240 4.48 18.97 -20.31
C TYR A 240 3.71 20.24 -20.65
N THR A 241 3.73 20.66 -21.91
CA THR A 241 2.99 21.84 -22.38
C THR A 241 1.49 21.62 -22.23
N GLU A 242 0.98 20.49 -22.72
CA GLU A 242 -0.43 20.10 -22.66
C GLU A 242 -0.93 19.94 -21.20
N MET A 243 -0.09 19.41 -20.32
CA MET A 243 -0.45 19.17 -18.91
C MET A 243 -0.06 20.31 -17.96
N SER A 244 0.53 21.40 -18.47
CA SER A 244 1.16 22.48 -17.67
C SER A 244 0.24 23.03 -16.57
N THR A 245 -0.98 23.44 -16.92
CA THR A 245 -1.96 23.98 -15.96
C THR A 245 -2.31 22.98 -14.87
N LEU A 246 -2.43 21.68 -15.19
CA LEU A 246 -2.75 20.64 -14.21
C LEU A 246 -1.56 20.35 -13.28
N ILE A 247 -0.35 20.35 -13.83
CA ILE A 247 0.89 20.21 -13.07
C ILE A 247 1.05 21.39 -12.10
N GLU A 248 0.81 22.61 -12.55
CA GLU A 248 0.84 23.82 -11.70
C GLU A 248 -0.23 23.79 -10.62
N ASN A 249 -1.46 23.35 -10.93
CA ASN A 249 -2.52 23.16 -9.94
C ASN A 249 -2.09 22.18 -8.85
N LEU A 250 -1.46 21.06 -9.23
CA LEU A 250 -0.97 20.09 -8.27
C LEU A 250 0.16 20.66 -7.40
N LYS A 251 1.11 21.39 -8.00
CA LYS A 251 2.18 22.08 -7.26
C LYS A 251 1.61 23.07 -6.25
N ARG A 252 0.73 23.97 -6.71
CA ARG A 252 0.02 24.93 -5.84
C ARG A 252 -0.73 24.23 -4.72
N ARG A 253 -1.35 23.07 -4.98
CA ARG A 253 -2.05 22.31 -3.94
C ARG A 253 -1.10 21.73 -2.89
N LYS A 254 0.05 21.19 -3.32
CA LYS A 254 1.10 20.65 -2.43
C LYS A 254 1.78 21.76 -1.62
N GLU A 255 1.87 22.96 -2.18
CA GLU A 255 2.43 24.17 -1.53
C GLU A 255 1.39 24.97 -0.72
N ALA A 256 0.10 24.77 -0.98
CA ALA A 256 -0.96 25.54 -0.34
C ALA A 256 -0.92 25.36 1.18
N PRO A 257 -1.03 26.46 1.95
CA PRO A 257 -1.21 26.41 3.39
C PRO A 257 -2.38 25.48 3.71
N VAL A 258 -2.20 24.62 4.70
CA VAL A 258 -3.15 23.54 4.93
C VAL A 258 -4.44 24.08 5.57
N THR A 259 -5.44 24.39 4.75
CA THR A 259 -6.70 25.03 5.19
C THR A 259 -7.77 24.04 5.69
N SER A 260 -7.66 22.74 5.36
CA SER A 260 -8.57 21.73 5.90
C SER A 260 -7.92 20.99 7.08
N SER A 261 -8.63 20.88 8.20
CA SER A 261 -8.17 20.16 9.39
C SER A 261 -7.71 18.72 9.10
N LYS A 262 -8.25 18.04 8.07
CA LYS A 262 -7.83 16.68 7.69
C LYS A 262 -6.43 16.63 7.07
N HIS A 263 -6.15 17.43 6.04
CA HIS A 263 -4.82 17.43 5.42
C HIS A 263 -3.72 17.89 6.39
N LEU A 264 -4.04 18.77 7.33
CA LEU A 264 -3.07 19.26 8.32
C LEU A 264 -2.62 18.10 9.22
N ARG A 265 -3.56 17.24 9.60
CA ARG A 265 -3.29 16.05 10.42
C ARG A 265 -2.36 15.06 9.73
N TYR A 266 -2.60 14.76 8.45
CA TYR A 266 -1.69 13.91 7.66
C TYR A 266 -0.29 14.53 7.52
N ALA A 267 -0.23 15.83 7.22
CA ALA A 267 1.05 16.53 7.08
C ALA A 267 1.85 16.54 8.39
N ILE A 268 1.16 16.65 9.54
CA ILE A 268 1.80 16.59 10.86
C ILE A 268 2.35 15.19 11.16
N GLU A 269 1.58 14.13 10.91
CA GLU A 269 2.07 12.76 11.13
C GLU A 269 3.27 12.42 10.24
N ASP A 270 3.19 12.72 8.93
CA ASP A 270 4.28 12.45 7.98
C ASP A 270 5.56 13.22 8.36
N LEU A 271 5.42 14.52 8.63
CA LEU A 271 6.55 15.35 9.02
C LEU A 271 7.12 14.95 10.39
N PHE A 272 6.27 14.53 11.33
CA PHE A 272 6.73 14.00 12.62
C PHE A 272 7.56 12.73 12.43
N ASN A 273 7.08 11.76 11.67
CA ASN A 273 7.80 10.51 11.40
C ASN A 273 9.16 10.78 10.77
N LYS A 274 9.18 11.62 9.73
CA LYS A 274 10.43 12.04 9.08
C LYS A 274 11.38 12.72 10.08
N LYS A 275 10.85 13.57 10.96
CA LYS A 275 11.69 14.30 11.93
C LYS A 275 12.27 13.39 13.00
N MET A 276 11.54 12.36 13.42
CA MET A 276 12.04 11.34 14.35
C MET A 276 13.19 10.55 13.71
N GLU A 277 13.04 10.14 12.46
CA GLU A 277 14.09 9.44 11.69
C GLU A 277 15.32 10.33 11.48
N GLU A 278 15.15 11.62 11.16
CA GLU A 278 16.24 12.62 11.08
C GLU A 278 16.98 12.81 12.42
N LEU A 279 16.29 12.58 13.54
CA LEU A 279 16.85 12.62 14.89
C LEU A 279 17.40 11.26 15.36
N HIS A 280 17.50 10.28 14.44
CA HIS A 280 18.00 8.93 14.69
C HIS A 280 17.17 8.11 15.69
N TYR A 281 15.87 8.39 15.81
CA TYR A 281 14.96 7.49 16.50
C TYR A 281 14.57 6.34 15.57
N GLU A 282 14.81 5.11 16.01
CA GLU A 282 14.38 3.91 15.31
C GLU A 282 12.94 3.53 15.68
N LYS A 283 12.19 3.00 14.70
CA LYS A 283 10.84 2.51 14.93
C LYS A 283 10.84 1.29 15.83
N PHE A 284 9.86 1.21 16.73
CA PHE A 284 9.76 0.10 17.66
C PHE A 284 9.38 -1.20 16.93
N ARG A 285 10.17 -2.26 17.15
CA ARG A 285 10.05 -3.56 16.44
C ARG A 285 8.63 -4.15 16.46
N TYR A 286 7.92 -4.04 17.58
CA TYR A 286 6.58 -4.61 17.75
C TYR A 286 5.45 -3.65 17.34
N SER A 287 5.78 -2.41 16.95
CA SER A 287 4.81 -1.41 16.49
C SER A 287 5.51 -0.37 15.60
N PRO A 288 5.49 -0.55 14.25
CA PRO A 288 6.21 0.32 13.31
C PRO A 288 5.59 1.72 13.15
N ILE A 289 4.57 2.04 13.96
CA ILE A 289 3.95 3.37 14.07
C ILE A 289 4.44 4.13 15.31
N CYS A 290 5.23 3.50 16.17
CA CYS A 290 5.72 4.08 17.42
C CYS A 290 7.24 4.26 17.40
N PHE A 291 7.72 5.31 18.06
CA PHE A 291 9.13 5.54 18.37
C PHE A 291 9.38 5.42 19.88
N PRO A 292 10.45 4.75 20.32
CA PRO A 292 10.86 4.75 21.72
C PRO A 292 11.31 6.15 22.16
N LEU A 293 10.79 6.64 23.28
CA LEU A 293 11.26 7.89 23.89
C LEU A 293 12.35 7.65 24.92
N ASN A 294 12.19 6.58 25.69
CA ASN A 294 13.14 6.10 26.68
C ASN A 294 12.90 4.58 26.85
N GLU A 295 13.49 3.98 27.89
CA GLU A 295 13.36 2.55 28.14
C GLU A 295 11.91 2.09 28.43
N HIS A 296 11.04 3.01 28.86
CA HIS A 296 9.67 2.74 29.31
C HIS A 296 8.58 3.23 28.34
N LEU A 297 8.82 4.29 27.56
CA LEU A 297 7.77 4.99 26.84
C LEU A 297 7.93 4.91 25.32
N LEU A 298 6.79 4.83 24.65
CA LEU A 298 6.64 4.92 23.20
C LEU A 298 5.76 6.12 22.84
N VAL A 299 6.10 6.82 21.75
CA VAL A 299 5.29 7.89 21.16
C VAL A 299 4.79 7.54 19.77
N SER A 300 3.62 8.04 19.43
CA SER A 300 3.11 8.09 18.06
C SER A 300 2.27 9.34 17.86
N VAL A 301 2.17 9.79 16.62
CA VAL A 301 1.23 10.84 16.22
C VAL A 301 0.20 10.21 15.31
N SER A 302 -1.09 10.39 15.60
CA SER A 302 -2.18 9.89 14.75
C SER A 302 -2.86 11.03 14.02
N HIS A 303 -3.20 10.80 12.76
CA HIS A 303 -3.98 11.71 11.92
C HIS A 303 -5.50 11.48 12.00
N ASP A 304 -5.96 10.55 12.84
CA ASP A 304 -7.38 10.15 12.94
C ASP A 304 -8.29 11.29 13.43
N ASN A 305 -9.59 11.01 13.57
CA ASN A 305 -10.62 12.01 13.92
C ASN A 305 -10.27 12.90 15.12
N LYS A 306 -9.47 12.42 16.08
CA LYS A 306 -9.05 13.18 17.25
C LYS A 306 -7.71 13.91 17.12
N ALA A 307 -6.88 13.50 16.16
CA ALA A 307 -5.53 14.02 15.90
C ALA A 307 -4.72 14.31 17.16
N SER A 308 -3.87 13.38 17.53
CA SER A 308 -3.22 13.41 18.84
C SER A 308 -1.80 12.91 18.80
N VAL A 309 -1.02 13.42 19.76
CA VAL A 309 0.21 12.78 20.25
C VAL A 309 -0.23 11.77 21.30
N ASN A 310 0.17 10.53 21.12
CA ASN A 310 -0.22 9.42 21.98
C ASN A 310 1.03 8.77 22.57
N ILE A 311 1.06 8.66 23.89
CA ILE A 311 2.11 8.04 24.68
C ILE A 311 1.57 6.76 25.29
N ARG A 312 2.35 5.69 25.23
CA ARG A 312 2.07 4.42 25.92
C ARG A 312 3.34 3.86 26.54
N HIS A 313 3.17 2.95 27.48
CA HIS A 313 4.27 2.15 28.02
C HIS A 313 4.72 1.12 26.98
N ARG A 314 6.02 0.86 26.89
CA ARG A 314 6.66 -0.08 25.96
C ARG A 314 6.15 -1.50 26.17
N ASP A 315 6.02 -1.88 27.44
CA ASP A 315 5.60 -3.22 27.84
C ASP A 315 4.13 -3.50 27.54
N PHE A 316 3.34 -2.51 27.09
CA PHE A 316 2.02 -2.77 26.54
C PHE A 316 2.07 -3.82 25.41
N HIS A 317 3.11 -3.79 24.58
CA HIS A 317 3.28 -4.75 23.49
C HIS A 317 3.90 -6.09 23.95
N ILE A 318 4.50 -6.13 25.14
CA ILE A 318 5.19 -7.29 25.70
C ILE A 318 4.23 -8.10 26.59
N ASN A 319 3.45 -7.41 27.42
CA ASN A 319 2.56 -7.99 28.42
C ASN A 319 1.15 -8.25 27.87
N GLY A 320 1.04 -8.68 26.60
CA GLY A 320 -0.24 -9.10 26.03
C GLY A 320 -1.29 -7.99 25.80
N LYS A 321 -0.91 -6.71 25.78
CA LYS A 321 -1.80 -5.55 25.52
C LYS A 321 -2.88 -5.33 26.58
N ILE A 322 -2.56 -5.58 27.85
CA ILE A 322 -3.46 -5.26 28.97
C ILE A 322 -3.84 -3.77 28.93
N HIS A 323 -5.12 -3.48 29.11
CA HIS A 323 -5.64 -2.12 29.02
C HIS A 323 -5.46 -1.35 30.34
N TYR A 324 -5.05 -0.08 30.25
CA TYR A 324 -4.75 0.75 31.42
C TYR A 324 -5.93 0.98 32.38
N ARG A 325 -7.18 0.91 31.91
CA ARG A 325 -8.37 1.09 32.74
C ARG A 325 -8.89 -0.18 33.41
N GLN A 326 -8.36 -1.35 33.05
CA GLN A 326 -8.89 -2.62 33.54
C GLN A 326 -8.40 -2.97 34.95
N ASP A 327 -7.27 -2.42 35.38
CA ASP A 327 -6.67 -2.73 36.68
C ASP A 327 -5.83 -1.54 37.20
N LEU A 328 -6.48 -0.42 37.48
CA LEU A 328 -5.81 0.85 37.83
C LEU A 328 -4.94 0.73 39.09
N ASP A 329 -5.30 -0.18 40.00
CA ASP A 329 -4.64 -0.34 41.30
C ASP A 329 -3.29 -1.10 41.17
N ASN A 330 -3.12 -1.92 40.12
CA ASN A 330 -1.89 -2.70 39.89
C ASN A 330 -1.07 -2.23 38.67
N MET A 331 -1.33 -1.02 38.16
CA MET A 331 -0.69 -0.54 36.93
C MET A 331 0.84 -0.45 37.02
N ASP A 332 1.40 -0.14 38.19
CA ASP A 332 2.86 -0.08 38.37
C ASP A 332 3.51 -1.47 38.42
N GLU A 333 2.77 -2.52 38.81
CA GLU A 333 3.24 -3.90 38.75
C GLU A 333 3.31 -4.41 37.31
N ILE A 334 2.30 -4.06 36.51
CA ILE A 334 2.20 -4.46 35.10
C ILE A 334 3.12 -3.60 34.22
N TYR A 335 3.22 -2.31 34.53
CA TYR A 335 3.97 -1.30 33.78
C TYR A 335 4.84 -0.49 34.74
N PRO A 336 6.14 -0.83 34.89
CA PRO A 336 7.01 -0.16 35.84
C PRO A 336 7.00 1.37 35.69
N ASN A 337 6.79 2.08 36.80
CA ASN A 337 6.73 3.55 36.86
C ASN A 337 5.56 4.21 36.09
N CYS A 338 4.53 3.45 35.75
CA CYS A 338 3.33 3.95 35.06
C CYS A 338 2.70 5.16 35.75
N SER A 339 2.52 5.13 37.08
CA SER A 339 1.91 6.23 37.83
C SER A 339 2.76 7.50 37.79
N LYS A 340 4.09 7.36 37.86
CA LYS A 340 5.03 8.48 37.78
C LYS A 340 5.00 9.14 36.39
N TYR A 341 5.00 8.33 35.33
CA TYR A 341 4.82 8.84 33.96
C TYR A 341 3.44 9.42 33.72
N ALA A 342 2.38 8.84 34.28
CA ALA A 342 1.04 9.41 34.22
C ALA A 342 0.98 10.80 34.86
N SER A 343 1.69 11.02 35.99
CA SER A 343 1.81 12.34 36.62
C SER A 343 2.54 13.33 35.71
N ILE A 344 3.71 12.97 35.17
CA ILE A 344 4.47 13.83 34.25
C ILE A 344 3.64 14.23 33.03
N LEU A 345 2.93 13.26 32.44
CA LEU A 345 2.07 13.51 31.29
C LEU A 345 0.87 14.41 31.66
N ARG A 346 0.32 14.26 32.87
CA ARG A 346 -0.75 15.12 33.37
C ARG A 346 -0.29 16.56 33.54
N ASP A 347 0.91 16.78 34.06
CA ASP A 347 1.53 18.11 34.19
C ASP A 347 1.78 18.77 32.84
N LEU A 348 1.92 17.95 31.78
CA LEU A 348 2.03 18.38 30.38
C LEU A 348 0.67 18.43 29.67
N ASP A 349 -0.45 18.37 30.39
CA ASP A 349 -1.82 18.50 29.85
C ASP A 349 -2.23 17.36 28.88
N TYR A 350 -1.68 16.15 29.09
CA TYR A 350 -2.19 14.92 28.48
C TYR A 350 -3.39 14.41 29.27
N THR A 351 -4.41 13.94 28.55
CA THR A 351 -5.49 13.16 29.13
C THR A 351 -4.98 11.74 29.39
N ILE A 352 -4.96 11.34 30.66
CA ILE A 352 -4.47 10.02 31.06
C ILE A 352 -5.55 8.97 30.86
N TYR A 353 -5.18 7.81 30.33
CA TYR A 353 -6.06 6.66 30.10
C TYR A 353 -7.26 6.95 29.17
N ALA A 354 -7.13 7.85 28.20
CA ALA A 354 -8.27 8.32 27.38
C ALA A 354 -8.97 7.22 26.56
N GLU A 355 -8.25 6.17 26.12
CA GLU A 355 -8.78 5.13 25.22
C GLU A 355 -8.31 3.71 25.57
N ASN A 356 -8.09 3.42 26.85
CA ASN A 356 -7.67 2.11 27.39
C ASN A 356 -6.28 1.60 26.94
N VAL A 357 -5.76 2.03 25.78
CA VAL A 357 -4.48 1.57 25.19
C VAL A 357 -3.37 2.62 25.24
N TRP A 358 -3.70 3.83 25.68
CA TRP A 358 -2.77 4.96 25.80
C TRP A 358 -2.63 5.35 27.26
N LEU A 359 -1.37 5.52 27.68
CA LEU A 359 -1.05 6.09 28.98
C LEU A 359 -1.44 7.57 29.01
N GLY A 360 -1.11 8.32 27.95
CA GLY A 360 -1.48 9.72 27.80
C GLY A 360 -1.78 10.09 26.36
N THR A 361 -2.80 10.92 26.17
CA THR A 361 -3.21 11.46 24.86
C THR A 361 -3.33 12.97 24.93
N LYS A 362 -2.70 13.69 24.00
CA LYS A 362 -2.82 15.14 23.87
C LYS A 362 -3.21 15.53 22.46
N SER A 363 -4.28 16.32 22.33
CA SER A 363 -4.73 16.79 21.01
C SER A 363 -3.67 17.68 20.38
N ILE A 364 -3.45 17.51 19.08
CA ILE A 364 -2.53 18.33 18.28
C ILE A 364 -2.84 19.84 18.41
N LYS A 365 -4.12 20.20 18.63
CA LYS A 365 -4.54 21.60 18.82
C LYS A 365 -3.97 22.27 20.07
N LYS A 366 -3.46 21.49 21.03
CA LYS A 366 -2.81 22.00 22.26
C LYS A 366 -1.32 22.33 22.08
N PHE A 367 -0.75 22.04 20.91
CA PHE A 367 0.64 22.35 20.58
C PHE A 367 0.74 23.69 19.85
N ARG A 368 1.88 24.38 20.00
CA ARG A 368 2.10 25.71 19.43
C ARG A 368 2.31 25.62 17.92
N GLY A 369 1.68 26.52 17.16
CA GLY A 369 1.90 26.67 15.72
C GLY A 369 0.61 26.70 14.90
N ASN A 370 0.71 27.30 13.72
CA ASN A 370 -0.41 27.44 12.78
C ASN A 370 -0.26 26.57 11.53
N ASN A 371 0.87 25.89 11.38
CA ASN A 371 1.16 24.96 10.29
C ASN A 371 1.86 23.70 10.79
N ALA A 372 1.96 22.68 9.93
CA ALA A 372 2.51 21.38 10.29
C ALA A 372 3.95 21.47 10.84
N LYS A 373 4.79 22.35 10.27
CA LYS A 373 6.20 22.48 10.68
C LYS A 373 6.34 23.04 12.08
N GLU A 374 5.60 24.10 12.39
CA GLU A 374 5.59 24.71 13.72
C GLU A 374 5.02 23.74 14.76
N ILE A 375 3.90 23.07 14.44
CA ILE A 375 3.26 22.11 15.33
C ILE A 375 4.18 20.92 15.61
N VAL A 376 4.81 20.33 14.59
CA VAL A 376 5.77 19.25 14.78
C VAL A 376 6.98 19.72 15.58
N GLY A 377 7.47 20.95 15.37
CA GLY A 377 8.51 21.54 16.22
C GLY A 377 8.12 21.57 17.69
N SER A 378 6.91 22.05 17.99
CA SER A 378 6.36 22.08 19.36
C SER A 378 6.17 20.68 19.95
N ILE A 379 5.79 19.69 19.15
CA ILE A 379 5.66 18.29 19.59
C ILE A 379 7.03 17.72 19.96
N ILE A 380 8.05 17.92 19.12
CA ILE A 380 9.42 17.41 19.34
C ILE A 380 10.05 18.04 20.59
N GLU A 381 9.85 19.34 20.82
CA GLU A 381 10.32 20.03 22.04
C GLU A 381 9.76 19.38 23.31
N GLU A 382 8.46 19.10 23.32
CA GLU A 382 7.79 18.50 24.48
C GLU A 382 8.23 17.05 24.69
N ILE A 383 8.31 16.26 23.61
CA ILE A 383 8.79 14.88 23.65
C ILE A 383 10.21 14.78 24.21
N LYS A 384 11.10 15.71 23.85
CA LYS A 384 12.47 15.74 24.40
C LYS A 384 12.48 15.95 25.92
N LYS A 385 11.52 16.70 26.47
CA LYS A 385 11.39 16.85 27.93
C LYS A 385 10.97 15.53 28.58
N ILE A 386 10.02 14.83 27.96
CA ILE A 386 9.56 13.51 28.44
C ILE A 386 10.71 12.50 28.37
N SER A 387 11.45 12.44 27.26
CA SER A 387 12.57 11.48 27.08
C SER A 387 13.72 11.71 28.06
N MET A 388 13.99 12.98 28.43
CA MET A 388 15.05 13.35 29.37
C MET A 388 14.65 13.23 30.84
N THR A 389 13.40 12.87 31.14
CA THR A 389 12.95 12.74 32.52
C THR A 389 13.60 11.50 33.14
N LYS A 390 14.69 11.71 33.89
CA LYS A 390 15.32 10.67 34.69
C LYS A 390 14.40 10.36 35.86
N LEU A 391 13.93 9.12 35.93
CA LEU A 391 13.30 8.63 37.14
C LEU A 391 14.41 8.48 38.19
N SER A 392 14.51 9.41 39.13
CA SER A 392 15.32 9.22 40.31
C SER A 392 14.79 7.99 41.07
N ASN A 393 15.66 7.01 41.29
CA ASN A 393 15.45 5.98 42.31
C ASN A 393 15.61 6.65 43.68
N ASN A 394 14.51 7.14 44.23
CA ASN A 394 14.39 7.46 45.65
C ASN A 394 12.89 7.39 45.98
N ASP A 395 12.49 6.31 46.65
CA ASP A 395 11.95 6.38 48.01
C ASP A 395 11.58 4.96 48.47
N ASN A 396 12.58 4.21 48.95
CA ASN A 396 12.36 3.28 50.05
C ASN A 396 12.46 4.11 51.33
N LYS A 397 11.33 4.52 51.88
CA LYS A 397 11.18 4.83 53.30
C LYS A 397 9.78 4.52 53.77
#